data_AF-A0A7L2SVM0-F1
#
_entry.id   AF-A0A7L2SVM0-F1
#
_cell.length_a   1.000
_cell.length_b   1.000
_cell.length_c   1.000
_cell.angle_alpha   90.00
_cell.angle_beta   90.00
_cell.angle_gamma   90.00
#
_symmetry.space_group_name_H-M   'P 1'
#
loop_
_entity.id
_entity.type
_entity.pdbx_description
1 polymer ?
#
loop_
_entity_poly.entity_id
_entity_poly.type
_entity_poly.pdbx_seq_one_letter_code
_entity_poly.pdbx_strand_id
1 'polypeptide(L)'
;PDTKVYAAMGNHDFHPKNQFPGKEHRIYNQTAELWRPWLSDTSLSLFRAGGFYSEKLPGPGMRGRMVVLNTNLYYDQNDETAGEEDPGGQFQWLEETLTNASRADEMVYIVGHVPPGFFEKKRGKLWFRRGFNERYLGIVQKHHRVIAAQFFGHHHTDSFRMFYSDTGTPINVMFLAPGVTPWKTTLPGVSNGANNPGIRVIDYDRDTLQVLDMVTYYLNLSRANLMASPRDKEFPVWEEEYRLTEAFQVPDGSAHSMQMVLERISRDPHYLQLYYEFNSARYDLEPCKQECRVDHLCAIREVDFTKYNECVKTNSSASAASSVWLLVFCMFLGFLSPQ
;
A
#
# COMPACT_ATOMS: atom_id res chain seq x y z
N PRO A 1 8.54 -24.98 8.42
CA PRO A 1 7.21 -25.29 9.02
C PRO A 1 6.94 -24.46 10.28
N ASP A 2 7.98 -24.02 10.99
CA ASP A 2 7.90 -23.40 12.32
C ASP A 2 7.72 -21.86 12.31
N THR A 3 7.42 -21.27 11.15
CA THR A 3 7.24 -19.83 11.00
C THR A 3 5.79 -19.45 11.28
N LYS A 4 5.57 -18.52 12.22
CA LYS A 4 4.24 -17.93 12.44
C LYS A 4 3.87 -17.05 11.26
N VAL A 5 2.65 -17.19 10.75
CA VAL A 5 2.12 -16.42 9.62
C VAL A 5 0.94 -15.59 10.09
N TYR A 6 0.94 -14.31 9.76
CA TYR A 6 -0.18 -13.40 9.99
C TYR A 6 -0.86 -13.15 8.64
N ALA A 7 -1.98 -13.82 8.40
CA ALA A 7 -2.69 -13.79 7.11
C ALA A 7 -3.96 -12.92 7.18
N ALA A 8 -4.13 -12.04 6.19
CA ALA A 8 -5.35 -11.27 5.94
C ALA A 8 -6.06 -11.84 4.71
N MET A 9 -7.40 -11.86 4.70
CA MET A 9 -8.16 -12.22 3.51
C MET A 9 -8.18 -11.06 2.52
N GLY A 10 -8.05 -11.35 1.23
CA GLY A 10 -8.26 -10.40 0.15
C GLY A 10 -9.66 -10.43 -0.44
N ASN A 11 -10.04 -9.42 -1.21
CA ASN A 11 -11.40 -9.25 -1.72
C ASN A 11 -11.82 -10.37 -2.69
N HIS A 12 -10.86 -11.14 -3.21
CA HIS A 12 -11.08 -12.32 -4.05
C HIS A 12 -11.22 -13.64 -3.27
N ASP A 13 -10.95 -13.65 -1.97
CA ASP A 13 -10.98 -14.87 -1.13
C ASP A 13 -12.39 -15.20 -0.62
N PHE A 14 -13.42 -14.82 -1.38
CA PHE A 14 -14.81 -14.98 -1.00
C PHE A 14 -15.69 -15.24 -2.21
N HIS A 15 -16.84 -15.87 -1.98
CA HIS A 15 -17.82 -16.13 -3.03
C HIS A 15 -19.22 -15.68 -2.60
N PRO A 16 -19.85 -14.74 -3.33
CA PRO A 16 -19.29 -14.00 -4.48
C PRO A 16 -18.12 -13.08 -4.07
N LYS A 17 -17.21 -12.79 -5.02
CA LYS A 17 -16.07 -11.89 -4.74
C LYS A 17 -16.54 -10.53 -4.21
N ASN A 18 -15.71 -9.90 -3.39
CA ASN A 18 -15.94 -8.61 -2.72
C ASN A 18 -17.04 -8.60 -1.64
N GLN A 19 -17.98 -9.54 -1.62
CA GLN A 19 -19.16 -9.50 -0.75
C GLN A 19 -18.87 -10.05 0.65
N PHE A 20 -17.97 -9.38 1.37
CA PHE A 20 -17.56 -9.77 2.73
C PHE A 20 -18.56 -9.23 3.76
N PRO A 21 -19.28 -10.08 4.52
CA PRO A 21 -20.20 -9.62 5.54
C PRO A 21 -19.47 -9.19 6.82
N GLY A 22 -20.00 -8.18 7.52
CA GLY A 22 -19.56 -7.74 8.86
C GLY A 22 -20.06 -8.64 10.00
N LYS A 23 -20.23 -9.93 9.75
CA LYS A 23 -20.76 -10.94 10.69
C LYS A 23 -20.22 -12.32 10.35
N GLU A 24 -20.45 -13.29 11.23
CA GLU A 24 -20.00 -14.66 11.03
C GLU A 24 -20.46 -15.24 9.69
N HIS A 25 -19.57 -15.97 9.02
CA HIS A 25 -19.86 -16.61 7.74
C HIS A 25 -19.08 -17.93 7.58
N ARG A 26 -19.65 -18.87 6.81
CA ARG A 26 -19.04 -20.19 6.57
C ARG A 26 -17.61 -20.13 6.01
N ILE A 27 -17.29 -19.13 5.19
CA ILE A 27 -15.95 -18.95 4.63
C ILE A 27 -14.98 -18.52 5.74
N TYR A 28 -15.37 -17.60 6.63
CA TYR A 28 -14.55 -17.24 7.78
C TYR A 28 -14.31 -18.45 8.68
N ASN A 29 -15.35 -19.25 8.94
CA ASN A 29 -15.23 -20.46 9.74
C ASN A 29 -14.27 -21.49 9.12
N GLN A 30 -14.39 -21.75 7.83
CA GLN A 30 -13.50 -22.69 7.16
C GLN A 30 -12.06 -22.18 7.08
N THR A 31 -11.85 -20.90 6.79
CA THR A 31 -10.52 -20.29 6.75
C THR A 31 -9.88 -20.24 8.14
N ALA A 32 -10.67 -20.00 9.19
CA ALA A 32 -10.21 -20.12 10.58
C ALA A 32 -9.65 -21.52 10.89
N GLU A 33 -10.26 -22.60 10.40
CA GLU A 33 -9.72 -23.94 10.58
C GLU A 33 -8.38 -24.13 9.86
N LEU A 34 -8.23 -23.60 8.65
CA LEU A 34 -6.99 -23.66 7.89
C LEU A 34 -5.85 -22.90 8.58
N TRP A 35 -6.17 -21.73 9.15
CA TRP A 35 -5.19 -20.85 9.78
C TRP A 35 -5.04 -21.10 11.29
N ARG A 36 -5.78 -22.06 11.85
CA ARG A 36 -5.78 -22.41 13.27
C ARG A 36 -4.37 -22.56 13.86
N PRO A 37 -3.37 -23.18 13.18
CA PRO A 37 -2.02 -23.28 13.72
C PRO A 37 -1.32 -21.93 13.99
N TRP A 38 -1.82 -20.84 13.40
CA TRP A 38 -1.23 -19.49 13.53
C TRP A 38 -2.01 -18.57 14.47
N LEU A 39 -3.22 -18.96 14.88
CA LEU A 39 -4.17 -18.13 15.63
C LEU A 39 -4.29 -18.61 17.08
N SER A 40 -4.29 -17.68 18.04
CA SER A 40 -4.76 -17.96 19.40
C SER A 40 -6.27 -18.21 19.43
N ASP A 41 -6.79 -18.79 20.51
CA ASP A 41 -8.23 -19.05 20.66
C ASP A 41 -9.07 -17.75 20.58
N THR A 42 -8.55 -16.65 21.10
CA THR A 42 -9.18 -15.32 20.99
C THR A 42 -9.20 -14.83 19.55
N SER A 43 -8.08 -14.92 18.85
CA SER A 43 -8.01 -14.54 17.42
C SER A 43 -8.87 -15.42 16.53
N LEU A 44 -8.95 -16.72 16.82
CA LEU A 44 -9.80 -17.66 16.11
C LEU A 44 -11.27 -17.25 16.23
N SER A 45 -11.70 -16.86 17.43
CA SER A 45 -13.08 -16.41 17.71
C SER A 45 -13.40 -15.10 16.98
N LEU A 46 -12.49 -14.12 17.03
CA LEU A 46 -12.65 -12.84 16.31
C LEU A 46 -12.66 -13.04 14.79
N PHE A 47 -11.76 -13.89 14.27
CA PHE A 47 -11.68 -14.16 12.84
C PHE A 47 -12.97 -14.79 12.32
N ARG A 48 -13.57 -15.73 13.07
CA ARG A 48 -14.87 -16.31 12.70
C ARG A 48 -15.98 -15.24 12.67
N ALA A 49 -15.96 -14.30 13.62
CA ALA A 49 -16.97 -13.26 13.74
C ALA A 49 -16.91 -12.18 12.63
N GLY A 50 -15.71 -11.85 12.13
CA GLY A 50 -15.57 -10.73 11.18
C GLY A 50 -14.35 -10.73 10.27
N GLY A 51 -13.53 -11.79 10.28
CA GLY A 51 -12.35 -11.93 9.41
C GLY A 51 -11.13 -11.10 9.83
N PHE A 52 -11.13 -10.54 11.05
CA PHE A 52 -10.04 -9.73 11.61
C PHE A 52 -9.62 -10.24 12.98
N TYR A 53 -8.38 -9.93 13.41
CA TYR A 53 -7.82 -10.40 14.67
C TYR A 53 -6.52 -9.65 15.02
N SER A 54 -5.98 -9.90 16.22
CA SER A 54 -4.63 -9.43 16.57
C SER A 54 -3.85 -10.48 17.35
N GLU A 55 -2.55 -10.52 17.14
CA GLU A 55 -1.66 -11.49 17.75
C GLU A 55 -0.40 -10.80 18.24
N LYS A 56 0.13 -11.23 19.40
CA LYS A 56 1.45 -10.80 19.84
C LYS A 56 2.54 -11.40 18.93
N LEU A 57 3.60 -10.64 18.70
CA LEU A 57 4.80 -11.13 18.05
C LEU A 57 5.55 -12.10 18.97
N PRO A 58 6.10 -13.21 18.44
CA PRO A 58 6.83 -14.17 19.26
C PRO A 58 8.20 -13.64 19.68
N GLY A 59 8.65 -14.04 20.87
CA GLY A 59 10.00 -13.76 21.38
C GLY A 59 10.00 -13.33 22.85
N PRO A 60 11.00 -13.74 23.65
CA PRO A 60 11.14 -13.26 25.03
C PRO A 60 11.25 -11.73 25.07
N GLY A 61 10.44 -11.08 25.90
CA GLY A 61 10.46 -9.62 26.06
C GLY A 61 9.90 -8.80 24.88
N MET A 62 9.40 -9.46 23.83
CA MET A 62 8.81 -8.81 22.65
C MET A 62 7.57 -8.00 23.04
N ARG A 63 7.58 -6.69 22.77
CA ARG A 63 6.44 -5.77 22.97
C ARG A 63 5.80 -5.38 21.65
N GLY A 64 5.61 -6.37 20.78
CA GLY A 64 5.08 -6.19 19.44
C GLY A 64 3.75 -6.89 19.23
N ARG A 65 2.88 -6.30 18.43
CA ARG A 65 1.59 -6.87 18.03
C ARG A 65 1.36 -6.71 16.54
N MET A 66 0.85 -7.77 15.92
CA MET A 66 0.25 -7.71 14.59
C MET A 66 -1.25 -7.49 14.73
N VAL A 67 -1.77 -6.46 14.09
CA VAL A 67 -3.21 -6.21 13.93
C VAL A 67 -3.58 -6.51 12.49
N VAL A 68 -4.44 -7.50 12.28
CA VAL A 68 -4.81 -7.98 10.95
C VAL A 68 -6.27 -7.62 10.69
N LEU A 69 -6.48 -6.73 9.72
CA LEU A 69 -7.78 -6.16 9.38
C LEU A 69 -8.43 -6.89 8.20
N ASN A 70 -9.76 -7.00 8.26
CA ASN A 70 -10.61 -7.29 7.12
C ASN A 70 -11.06 -5.96 6.47
N THR A 71 -10.19 -5.36 5.67
CA THR A 71 -10.51 -4.10 4.98
C THR A 71 -11.42 -4.28 3.75
N ASN A 72 -11.75 -5.52 3.40
CA ASN A 72 -12.74 -5.83 2.36
C ASN A 72 -14.15 -5.38 2.79
N LEU A 73 -14.40 -5.26 4.10
CA LEU A 73 -15.63 -4.67 4.66
C LEU A 73 -15.82 -3.21 4.24
N TYR A 74 -14.75 -2.51 3.90
CA TYR A 74 -14.78 -1.09 3.56
C TYR A 74 -14.84 -0.83 2.05
N TYR A 75 -14.77 -1.89 1.24
CA TYR A 75 -14.62 -1.81 -0.20
C TYR A 75 -15.87 -1.22 -0.88
N ASP A 76 -15.68 -0.36 -1.88
CA ASP A 76 -16.73 0.33 -2.62
C ASP A 76 -17.63 -0.63 -3.39
N GLN A 77 -17.13 -1.83 -3.70
CA GLN A 77 -17.86 -2.91 -4.37
C GLN A 77 -18.45 -3.96 -3.43
N ASN A 78 -18.39 -3.76 -2.11
CA ASN A 78 -19.01 -4.65 -1.14
C ASN A 78 -20.41 -4.11 -0.78
N ASP A 79 -21.46 -4.81 -1.22
CA ASP A 79 -22.85 -4.40 -0.97
C ASP A 79 -23.36 -4.91 0.39
N GLU A 80 -22.72 -5.92 0.98
CA GLU A 80 -23.07 -6.46 2.30
C GLU A 80 -22.92 -5.41 3.41
N THR A 81 -22.04 -4.42 3.24
CA THR A 81 -21.71 -3.41 4.25
C THR A 81 -22.05 -1.98 3.83
N ALA A 82 -22.78 -1.79 2.72
CA ALA A 82 -22.97 -0.49 2.08
C ALA A 82 -23.63 0.59 2.96
N GLY A 83 -24.42 0.18 3.97
CA GLY A 83 -25.12 1.07 4.90
C GLY A 83 -24.66 0.94 6.36
N GLU A 84 -23.61 0.18 6.64
CA GLU A 84 -23.10 0.00 8.00
C GLU A 84 -22.07 1.08 8.35
N GLU A 85 -22.17 1.67 9.54
CA GLU A 85 -21.19 2.67 10.00
C GLU A 85 -19.88 2.02 10.50
N ASP A 86 -19.97 0.85 11.12
CA ASP A 86 -18.83 0.07 11.60
C ASP A 86 -19.08 -1.44 11.40
N PRO A 87 -18.87 -1.96 10.18
CA PRO A 87 -19.15 -3.36 9.87
C PRO A 87 -18.31 -4.30 10.72
N GLY A 88 -18.98 -5.22 11.43
CA GLY A 88 -18.37 -6.14 12.39
C GLY A 88 -17.79 -5.49 13.65
N GLY A 89 -18.06 -4.20 13.89
CA GLY A 89 -17.46 -3.45 15.00
C GLY A 89 -15.95 -3.31 14.88
N GLN A 90 -15.39 -3.43 13.67
CA GLN A 90 -13.95 -3.52 13.45
C GLN A 90 -13.24 -2.20 13.79
N PHE A 91 -13.83 -1.03 13.53
CA PHE A 91 -13.22 0.25 13.90
C PHE A 91 -13.22 0.46 15.41
N GLN A 92 -14.33 0.16 16.09
CA GLN A 92 -14.38 0.17 17.55
C GLN A 92 -13.31 -0.77 18.13
N TRP A 93 -13.27 -2.01 17.66
CA TRP A 93 -12.29 -3.01 18.08
C TRP A 93 -10.85 -2.55 17.81
N LEU A 94 -10.58 -1.90 16.67
CA LEU A 94 -9.27 -1.38 16.31
C LEU A 94 -8.84 -0.26 17.28
N GLU A 95 -9.72 0.71 17.56
CA GLU A 95 -9.44 1.77 18.53
C GLU A 95 -9.15 1.22 19.93
N GLU A 96 -9.94 0.24 20.39
CA GLU A 96 -9.73 -0.41 21.68
C GLU A 96 -8.40 -1.18 21.70
N THR A 97 -8.08 -1.90 20.62
CA THR A 97 -6.83 -2.66 20.49
C THR A 97 -5.61 -1.74 20.53
N LEU A 98 -5.64 -0.62 19.80
CA LEU A 98 -4.54 0.35 19.78
C LEU A 98 -4.42 1.13 21.10
N THR A 99 -5.55 1.43 21.75
CA THR A 99 -5.57 2.02 23.10
C THR A 99 -4.91 1.07 24.11
N ASN A 100 -5.25 -0.22 24.04
CA ASN A 100 -4.67 -1.23 24.91
C ASN A 100 -3.18 -1.45 24.64
N ALA A 101 -2.75 -1.41 23.37
CA ALA A 101 -1.34 -1.45 23.01
C ALA A 101 -0.57 -0.28 23.64
N SER A 102 -1.12 0.94 23.57
CA SER A 102 -0.51 2.11 24.23
C SER A 102 -0.39 1.95 25.75
N ARG A 103 -1.42 1.41 26.42
CA ARG A 103 -1.38 1.15 27.87
C ARG A 103 -0.39 0.06 28.25
N ALA A 104 -0.14 -0.89 27.34
CA ALA A 104 0.76 -2.01 27.54
C ALA A 104 2.19 -1.74 27.05
N ASP A 105 2.48 -0.53 26.57
CA ASP A 105 3.78 -0.18 25.96
C ASP A 105 4.15 -1.12 24.80
N GLU A 106 3.14 -1.50 23.99
CA GLU A 106 3.29 -2.33 22.80
C GLU A 106 3.31 -1.47 21.53
N MET A 107 4.20 -1.81 20.59
CA MET A 107 4.19 -1.30 19.22
C MET A 107 3.41 -2.23 18.30
N VAL A 108 2.79 -1.66 17.27
CA VAL A 108 1.83 -2.35 16.39
C VAL A 108 2.23 -2.23 14.94
N TYR A 109 2.17 -3.35 14.22
CA TYR A 109 2.02 -3.37 12.78
C TYR A 109 0.57 -3.61 12.40
N ILE A 110 0.05 -2.82 11.45
CA ILE A 110 -1.29 -3.02 10.88
C ILE A 110 -1.14 -3.66 9.52
N VAL A 111 -1.87 -4.76 9.30
CA VAL A 111 -1.91 -5.48 8.02
C VAL A 111 -3.35 -5.51 7.52
N GLY A 112 -3.54 -5.29 6.22
CA GLY A 112 -4.83 -5.45 5.56
C GLY A 112 -4.66 -5.71 4.06
N HIS A 113 -5.74 -6.01 3.36
CA HIS A 113 -5.67 -6.26 1.93
C HIS A 113 -5.89 -4.99 1.11
N VAL A 114 -7.12 -4.47 1.12
CA VAL A 114 -7.50 -3.23 0.42
C VAL A 114 -7.01 -2.03 1.21
N PRO A 115 -6.16 -1.15 0.66
CA PRO A 115 -5.69 0.04 1.35
C PRO A 115 -6.69 1.22 1.23
N PRO A 116 -6.68 2.16 2.20
CA PRO A 116 -7.35 3.44 2.06
C PRO A 116 -6.69 4.33 0.98
N GLY A 117 -7.32 5.45 0.65
CA GLY A 117 -6.83 6.41 -0.31
C GLY A 117 -7.07 5.99 -1.76
N PHE A 118 -6.12 6.37 -2.64
CA PHE A 118 -6.26 6.24 -4.08
C PHE A 118 -5.25 5.26 -4.68
N PHE A 119 -5.61 4.69 -5.83
CA PHE A 119 -4.74 3.89 -6.67
C PHE A 119 -3.89 4.79 -7.57
N GLU A 120 -2.57 4.68 -7.49
CA GLU A 120 -1.62 5.55 -8.19
C GLU A 120 -1.61 5.38 -9.70
N LYS A 121 -2.03 4.21 -10.22
CA LYS A 121 -2.09 3.95 -11.68
C LYS A 121 -3.37 4.47 -12.34
N LYS A 122 -4.32 5.01 -11.57
CA LYS A 122 -5.57 5.56 -12.10
C LYS A 122 -6.09 6.73 -11.28
N ARG A 123 -5.99 7.93 -11.85
CA ARG A 123 -6.54 9.17 -11.26
C ARG A 123 -7.96 8.98 -10.74
N GLY A 124 -8.17 9.36 -9.49
CA GLY A 124 -9.48 9.35 -8.82
C GLY A 124 -10.04 7.96 -8.50
N LYS A 125 -9.32 6.86 -8.75
CA LYS A 125 -9.77 5.53 -8.32
C LYS A 125 -9.44 5.33 -6.84
N LEU A 126 -10.48 5.20 -6.04
CA LEU A 126 -10.46 4.86 -4.62
C LEU A 126 -11.12 3.49 -4.40
N TRP A 127 -10.86 2.91 -3.24
CA TRP A 127 -11.38 1.59 -2.86
C TRP A 127 -12.28 1.65 -1.64
N PHE A 128 -11.93 2.44 -0.63
CA PHE A 128 -12.79 2.59 0.55
C PHE A 128 -13.96 3.51 0.24
N ARG A 129 -15.14 3.21 0.81
CA ARG A 129 -16.20 4.23 0.90
C ARG A 129 -15.71 5.40 1.76
N ARG A 130 -16.17 6.62 1.44
CA ARG A 130 -15.70 7.87 2.06
C ARG A 130 -15.67 7.82 3.59
N GLY A 131 -16.78 7.45 4.22
CA GLY A 131 -16.88 7.42 5.69
C GLY A 131 -15.85 6.47 6.33
N PHE A 132 -15.59 5.32 5.71
CA PHE A 132 -14.58 4.37 6.19
C PHE A 132 -13.16 4.89 6.00
N ASN A 133 -12.87 5.58 4.89
CA ASN A 133 -11.58 6.21 4.66
C ASN A 133 -11.28 7.29 5.70
N GLU A 134 -12.26 8.15 5.97
CA GLU A 134 -12.18 9.22 6.98
C GLU A 134 -12.02 8.62 8.38
N ARG A 135 -12.78 7.56 8.72
CA ARG A 135 -12.66 6.87 10.01
C ARG A 135 -11.30 6.22 10.21
N TYR A 136 -10.79 5.53 9.19
CA TYR A 136 -9.45 4.92 9.24
C TYR A 136 -8.36 5.97 9.45
N LEU A 137 -8.43 7.10 8.72
CA LEU A 137 -7.51 8.21 8.89
C LEU A 137 -7.52 8.77 10.31
N GLY A 138 -8.71 9.02 10.87
CA GLY A 138 -8.85 9.52 12.24
C GLY A 138 -8.24 8.58 13.28
N ILE A 139 -8.40 7.26 13.11
CA ILE A 139 -7.81 6.25 14.00
C ILE A 139 -6.28 6.26 13.88
N VAL A 140 -5.73 6.26 12.66
CA VAL A 140 -4.28 6.34 12.46
C VAL A 140 -3.73 7.63 13.07
N GLN A 141 -4.37 8.77 12.83
CA GLN A 141 -3.96 10.06 13.41
C GLN A 141 -3.98 10.05 14.94
N LYS A 142 -5.00 9.46 15.57
CA LYS A 142 -5.13 9.38 17.03
C LYS A 142 -4.09 8.44 17.65
N HIS A 143 -3.81 7.31 16.99
CA HIS A 143 -3.01 6.22 17.55
C HIS A 143 -1.61 6.08 16.93
N HIS A 144 -1.17 7.03 16.11
CA HIS A 144 0.07 6.94 15.32
C HIS A 144 1.32 6.59 16.16
N ARG A 145 1.36 6.99 17.43
CA ARG A 145 2.50 6.74 18.33
C ARG A 145 2.75 5.27 18.64
N VAL A 146 1.73 4.42 18.54
CA VAL A 146 1.88 2.97 18.74
C VAL A 146 1.90 2.20 17.44
N ILE A 147 1.60 2.84 16.30
CA ILE A 147 1.61 2.19 14.99
C ILE A 147 3.01 2.38 14.40
N ALA A 148 3.81 1.32 14.36
CA ALA A 148 5.17 1.39 13.82
C ALA A 148 5.18 1.51 12.28
N ALA A 149 4.33 0.73 11.60
CA ALA A 149 4.12 0.77 10.15
C ALA A 149 2.82 0.03 9.77
N GLN A 150 2.41 0.20 8.50
CA GLN A 150 1.25 -0.49 7.94
C GLN A 150 1.65 -1.25 6.66
N PHE A 151 1.12 -2.44 6.43
CA PHE A 151 1.46 -3.30 5.28
C PHE A 151 0.21 -3.78 4.57
N PHE A 152 0.09 -3.42 3.29
CA PHE A 152 -1.09 -3.69 2.48
C PHE A 152 -0.73 -4.22 1.10
N GLY A 153 -1.74 -4.71 0.38
CA GLY A 153 -1.60 -5.25 -0.98
C GLY A 153 -2.63 -4.64 -1.92
N HIS A 154 -3.42 -5.51 -2.57
CA HIS A 154 -4.51 -5.21 -3.50
C HIS A 154 -4.11 -4.56 -4.83
N HIS A 155 -3.18 -3.59 -4.83
CA HIS A 155 -2.81 -2.86 -6.05
C HIS A 155 -1.96 -3.67 -7.02
N HIS A 156 -1.26 -4.69 -6.50
CA HIS A 156 -0.26 -5.51 -7.19
C HIS A 156 0.99 -4.75 -7.65
N THR A 157 1.01 -3.43 -7.45
CA THR A 157 2.13 -2.52 -7.72
C THR A 157 2.86 -2.15 -6.43
N ASP A 158 4.12 -1.77 -6.57
CA ASP A 158 4.96 -1.34 -5.45
C ASP A 158 4.79 0.16 -5.18
N SER A 159 4.33 0.51 -3.98
CA SER A 159 4.10 1.90 -3.61
C SER A 159 4.10 2.08 -2.10
N PHE A 160 4.02 3.33 -1.64
CA PHE A 160 3.75 3.66 -0.23
C PHE A 160 2.72 4.78 -0.11
N ARG A 161 2.18 4.99 1.10
CA ARG A 161 1.27 6.10 1.45
C ARG A 161 1.75 6.79 2.71
N MET A 162 1.75 8.12 2.67
CA MET A 162 2.08 8.97 3.81
C MET A 162 0.83 9.31 4.61
N PHE A 163 0.99 9.39 5.93
CA PHE A 163 -0.03 9.87 6.85
C PHE A 163 0.52 11.06 7.63
N TYR A 164 -0.30 12.10 7.78
CA TYR A 164 0.11 13.35 8.39
C TYR A 164 -0.78 13.71 9.59
N SER A 165 -0.18 14.35 10.60
CA SER A 165 -0.92 15.02 11.67
C SER A 165 -1.73 16.20 11.12
N ASP A 166 -2.59 16.78 11.95
CA ASP A 166 -3.32 18.01 11.62
C ASP A 166 -2.39 19.21 11.36
N THR A 167 -1.16 19.16 11.90
CA THR A 167 -0.11 20.16 11.68
C THR A 167 0.77 19.86 10.45
N GLY A 168 0.46 18.81 9.68
CA GLY A 168 1.20 18.43 8.47
C GLY A 168 2.51 17.69 8.73
N THR A 169 2.76 17.19 9.96
CA THR A 169 3.95 16.40 10.27
C THR A 169 3.75 14.94 9.83
N PRO A 170 4.72 14.28 9.17
CA PRO A 170 4.59 12.86 8.84
C PRO A 170 4.55 12.04 10.13
N ILE A 171 3.48 11.27 10.32
CA ILE A 171 3.22 10.50 11.54
C ILE A 171 3.20 8.99 11.33
N ASN A 172 3.00 8.53 10.10
CA ASN A 172 2.97 7.11 9.77
C ASN A 172 3.21 6.87 8.27
N VAL A 173 3.57 5.63 7.94
CA VAL A 173 3.72 5.18 6.56
C VAL A 173 3.06 3.82 6.36
N MET A 174 2.40 3.66 5.23
CA MET A 174 1.89 2.39 4.74
C MET A 174 2.69 1.95 3.52
N PHE A 175 3.14 0.70 3.54
CA PHE A 175 3.83 0.07 2.42
C PHE A 175 2.86 -0.84 1.67
N LEU A 176 2.78 -0.65 0.35
CA LEU A 176 2.00 -1.46 -0.57
C LEU A 176 2.96 -2.41 -1.29
N ALA A 177 2.85 -3.71 -1.02
CA ALA A 177 3.70 -4.71 -1.65
C ALA A 177 3.17 -5.08 -3.05
N PRO A 178 4.07 -5.33 -4.03
CA PRO A 178 3.67 -5.82 -5.33
C PRO A 178 3.08 -7.24 -5.23
N GLY A 179 2.32 -7.63 -6.25
CA GLY A 179 1.71 -8.96 -6.34
C GLY A 179 2.68 -9.99 -6.92
N VAL A 180 2.55 -11.24 -6.49
CA VAL A 180 3.20 -12.38 -7.19
C VAL A 180 2.56 -12.61 -8.55
N THR A 181 1.24 -12.38 -8.68
CA THR A 181 0.56 -12.53 -9.97
C THR A 181 1.00 -11.41 -10.93
N PRO A 182 1.39 -11.74 -12.17
CA PRO A 182 1.73 -10.75 -13.21
C PRO A 182 0.50 -10.28 -14.00
N TRP A 183 -0.71 -10.57 -13.50
CA TRP A 183 -1.95 -10.35 -14.22
C TRP A 183 -2.08 -8.89 -14.65
N LYS A 184 -2.28 -8.68 -15.95
CA LYS A 184 -2.52 -7.35 -16.52
C LYS A 184 -3.92 -6.89 -16.16
N THR A 185 -4.01 -5.78 -15.45
CA THR A 185 -5.30 -5.28 -14.97
C THR A 185 -6.27 -4.94 -16.08
N THR A 186 -7.53 -5.35 -15.90
CA THR A 186 -8.65 -4.99 -16.76
C THR A 186 -9.37 -3.73 -16.28
N LEU A 187 -8.83 -3.02 -15.28
CA LEU A 187 -9.42 -1.77 -14.80
C LEU A 187 -9.45 -0.74 -15.94
N PRO A 188 -10.63 -0.25 -16.37
CA PRO A 188 -10.70 0.68 -17.50
C PRO A 188 -9.88 1.94 -17.26
N GLY A 189 -9.14 2.39 -18.27
CA GLY A 189 -8.27 3.57 -18.17
C GLY A 189 -6.86 3.29 -17.66
N VAL A 190 -6.54 2.07 -17.22
CA VAL A 190 -5.15 1.66 -16.97
C VAL A 190 -4.60 0.99 -18.21
N SER A 191 -3.63 1.64 -18.86
CA SER A 191 -2.90 1.05 -19.98
C SER A 191 -1.67 0.30 -19.46
N ASN A 192 -1.36 -0.85 -20.07
CA ASN A 192 -0.21 -1.69 -19.74
C ASN A 192 -0.02 -2.03 -18.24
N GLY A 193 -1.10 -2.13 -17.45
CA GLY A 193 -1.04 -2.34 -16.00
C GLY A 193 -0.79 -3.78 -15.56
N ALA A 194 0.26 -4.42 -16.10
CA ALA A 194 0.84 -5.63 -15.53
C ALA A 194 2.02 -5.27 -14.62
N ASN A 195 2.54 -6.28 -13.92
CA ASN A 195 3.75 -6.22 -13.11
C ASN A 195 4.52 -7.53 -13.30
N ASN A 196 5.82 -7.54 -13.02
CA ASN A 196 6.50 -8.81 -12.77
C ASN A 196 6.06 -9.37 -11.40
N PRO A 197 6.15 -10.69 -11.18
CA PRO A 197 5.99 -11.27 -9.86
C PRO A 197 6.98 -10.65 -8.86
N GLY A 198 6.47 -10.14 -7.75
CA GLY A 198 7.27 -9.53 -6.68
C GLY A 198 7.02 -10.20 -5.32
N ILE A 199 8.08 -10.28 -4.51
CA ILE A 199 8.02 -10.61 -3.08
C ILE A 199 8.88 -9.60 -2.31
N ARG A 200 8.63 -9.43 -1.02
CA ARG A 200 9.30 -8.41 -0.21
C ARG A 200 9.69 -8.95 1.16
N VAL A 201 10.90 -8.61 1.57
CA VAL A 201 11.46 -8.90 2.90
C VAL A 201 11.69 -7.57 3.62
N ILE A 202 11.37 -7.54 4.91
CA ILE A 202 11.45 -6.33 5.73
C ILE A 202 12.39 -6.60 6.91
N ASP A 203 13.42 -5.76 7.02
CA ASP A 203 14.31 -5.74 8.17
C ASP A 203 13.75 -4.74 9.19
N TYR A 204 13.68 -5.14 10.46
CA TYR A 204 13.07 -4.31 11.50
C TYR A 204 13.80 -4.43 12.84
N ASP A 205 13.71 -3.37 13.62
CA ASP A 205 14.21 -3.35 15.00
C ASP A 205 13.22 -4.09 15.91
N ARG A 206 13.71 -5.12 16.62
CA ARG A 206 12.84 -6.02 17.39
C ARG A 206 12.28 -5.39 18.67
N ASP A 207 12.87 -4.30 19.15
CA ASP A 207 12.45 -3.64 20.39
C ASP A 207 11.39 -2.55 20.10
N THR A 208 11.53 -1.86 18.98
CA THR A 208 10.70 -0.70 18.61
C THR A 208 9.73 -0.98 17.46
N LEU A 209 9.91 -2.09 16.75
CA LEU A 209 9.26 -2.39 15.47
C LEU A 209 9.51 -1.35 14.37
N GLN A 210 10.52 -0.50 14.50
CA GLN A 210 10.88 0.40 13.42
C GLN A 210 11.33 -0.41 12.19
N VAL A 211 10.78 -0.08 11.02
CA VAL A 211 11.26 -0.62 9.74
C VAL A 211 12.64 -0.04 9.48
N LEU A 212 13.66 -0.91 9.45
CA LEU A 212 15.04 -0.55 9.18
C LEU A 212 15.31 -0.55 7.68
N ASP A 213 14.77 -1.53 6.96
CA ASP A 213 14.93 -1.61 5.52
C ASP A 213 13.88 -2.52 4.88
N MET A 214 13.77 -2.44 3.56
CA MET A 214 12.90 -3.29 2.77
C MET A 214 13.61 -3.69 1.48
N VAL A 215 13.66 -5.00 1.22
CA VAL A 215 14.21 -5.56 -0.01
C VAL A 215 13.07 -6.15 -0.83
N THR A 216 12.82 -5.60 -2.00
CA THR A 216 11.91 -6.22 -2.98
C THR A 216 12.74 -7.14 -3.87
N TYR A 217 12.27 -8.37 -4.05
CA TYR A 217 12.77 -9.32 -5.05
C TYR A 217 11.71 -9.47 -6.13
N TYR A 218 12.15 -9.65 -7.37
CA TYR A 218 11.25 -9.83 -8.49
C TYR A 218 11.72 -10.98 -9.38
N LEU A 219 10.79 -11.54 -10.14
CA LEU A 219 11.07 -12.50 -11.19
C LEU A 219 10.84 -11.82 -12.53
N ASN A 220 11.89 -11.60 -13.33
CA ASN A 220 11.71 -11.17 -14.71
C ASN A 220 11.01 -12.30 -15.50
N LEU A 221 9.68 -12.18 -15.63
CA LEU A 221 8.84 -13.28 -16.11
C LEU A 221 9.12 -13.60 -17.58
N SER A 222 9.40 -12.57 -18.39
CA SER A 222 9.79 -12.74 -19.79
C SER A 222 11.07 -13.56 -19.90
N ARG A 223 12.11 -13.19 -19.13
CA ARG A 223 13.39 -13.92 -19.10
C ARG A 223 13.21 -15.36 -18.59
N ALA A 224 12.46 -15.54 -17.50
CA ALA A 224 12.20 -16.85 -16.92
C ALA A 224 11.54 -17.82 -17.92
N ASN A 225 10.55 -17.33 -18.69
CA ASN A 225 9.87 -18.15 -19.70
C ASN A 225 10.74 -18.44 -20.94
N LEU A 226 11.66 -17.55 -21.31
CA LEU A 226 12.62 -17.79 -22.39
C LEU A 226 13.67 -18.83 -22.02
N MET A 227 14.10 -18.86 -20.76
CA MET A 227 15.10 -19.80 -20.25
C MET A 227 14.52 -21.16 -19.84
N ALA A 228 13.19 -21.30 -19.83
CA ALA A 228 12.54 -22.56 -19.47
C ALA A 228 12.83 -23.66 -20.52
N SER A 229 13.91 -24.40 -20.30
CA SER A 229 14.26 -25.60 -21.08
C SER A 229 13.43 -26.79 -20.59
N PRO A 230 12.72 -27.53 -21.46
CA PRO A 230 12.03 -28.75 -21.06
C PRO A 230 12.97 -29.87 -20.55
N ARG A 231 14.29 -29.74 -20.81
CA ARG A 231 15.29 -30.77 -20.51
C ARG A 231 16.07 -30.49 -19.22
N ASP A 232 16.14 -29.22 -18.83
CA ASP A 232 16.89 -28.79 -17.65
C ASP A 232 15.90 -28.33 -16.58
N LYS A 233 15.93 -28.97 -15.42
CA LYS A 233 15.12 -28.57 -14.25
C LYS A 233 15.68 -27.30 -13.60
N GLU A 234 15.98 -26.26 -14.39
CA GLU A 234 16.36 -24.97 -13.82
C GLU A 234 15.10 -24.26 -13.33
N PHE A 235 15.10 -23.97 -12.03
CA PHE A 235 14.02 -23.21 -11.41
C PHE A 235 14.13 -21.73 -11.81
N PRO A 236 12.99 -21.01 -11.92
CA PRO A 236 13.00 -19.58 -12.19
C PRO A 236 13.82 -18.84 -11.12
N VAL A 237 14.80 -18.05 -11.56
CA VAL A 237 15.71 -17.30 -10.67
C VAL A 237 15.05 -15.98 -10.28
N TRP A 238 14.78 -15.81 -8.99
CA TRP A 238 14.39 -14.53 -8.41
C TRP A 238 15.64 -13.67 -8.18
N GLU A 239 15.53 -12.38 -8.49
CA GLU A 239 16.62 -11.42 -8.38
C GLU A 239 16.21 -10.32 -7.38
N GLU A 240 17.18 -9.78 -6.64
CA GLU A 240 16.95 -8.56 -5.87
C GLU A 240 16.63 -7.43 -6.85
N GLU A 241 15.48 -6.78 -6.65
CA GLU A 241 15.08 -5.63 -7.44
C GLU A 241 15.73 -4.36 -6.89
N TYR A 242 15.52 -4.12 -5.59
CA TYR A 242 16.14 -3.02 -4.87
C TYR A 242 16.01 -3.18 -3.34
N ARG A 243 16.92 -2.50 -2.66
CA ARG A 243 16.87 -2.19 -1.23
C ARG A 243 16.43 -0.73 -1.03
N LEU A 244 15.46 -0.48 -0.17
CA LEU A 244 14.86 0.86 0.02
C LEU A 244 15.90 1.92 0.39
N THR A 245 16.75 1.62 1.39
CA THR A 245 17.76 2.54 1.91
C THR A 245 18.78 2.94 0.84
N GLU A 246 19.24 1.98 0.04
CA GLU A 246 20.19 2.20 -1.06
C GLU A 246 19.54 2.92 -2.24
N ALA A 247 18.37 2.45 -2.69
CA ALA A 247 17.70 3.00 -3.87
C ALA A 247 17.34 4.48 -3.69
N PHE A 248 16.91 4.87 -2.50
CA PHE A 248 16.47 6.23 -2.22
C PHE A 248 17.39 7.02 -1.32
N GLN A 249 18.55 6.48 -0.91
CA GLN A 249 19.56 7.14 -0.08
C GLN A 249 18.97 7.67 1.25
N VAL A 250 18.23 6.81 1.95
CA VAL A 250 17.62 7.09 3.26
C VAL A 250 18.16 6.11 4.31
N PRO A 251 18.22 6.50 5.60
CA PRO A 251 18.81 5.64 6.62
C PRO A 251 17.91 4.46 7.03
N ASP A 252 16.59 4.58 6.87
CA ASP A 252 15.63 3.57 7.29
C ASP A 252 14.27 3.70 6.58
N GLY A 253 13.29 2.87 6.97
CA GLY A 253 11.89 2.94 6.52
C GLY A 253 10.96 3.73 7.45
N SER A 254 11.49 4.63 8.29
CA SER A 254 10.65 5.47 9.16
C SER A 254 9.77 6.44 8.37
N ALA A 255 8.71 6.96 9.00
CA ALA A 255 7.86 7.99 8.37
C ALA A 255 8.66 9.25 7.96
N HIS A 256 9.72 9.60 8.70
CA HIS A 256 10.60 10.70 8.34
C HIS A 256 11.43 10.39 7.08
N SER A 257 12.04 9.19 7.02
CA SER A 257 12.77 8.75 5.83
C SER A 257 11.88 8.65 4.60
N MET A 258 10.67 8.11 4.75
CA MET A 258 9.72 7.99 3.63
C MET A 258 9.18 9.35 3.16
N GLN A 259 9.11 10.35 4.04
CA GLN A 259 8.88 11.73 3.63
C GLN A 259 10.04 12.26 2.76
N MET A 260 11.31 11.97 3.10
CA MET A 260 12.46 12.33 2.26
C MET A 260 12.41 11.61 0.91
N VAL A 261 12.00 10.33 0.87
CA VAL A 261 11.78 9.59 -0.38
C VAL A 261 10.75 10.31 -1.26
N LEU A 262 9.59 10.65 -0.71
CA LEU A 262 8.55 11.39 -1.43
C LEU A 262 9.07 12.75 -1.95
N GLU A 263 9.86 13.47 -1.16
CA GLU A 263 10.46 14.74 -1.58
C GLU A 263 11.45 14.57 -2.73
N ARG A 264 12.27 13.50 -2.72
CA ARG A 264 13.18 13.16 -3.82
C ARG A 264 12.41 12.83 -5.10
N ILE A 265 11.43 11.93 -5.04
CA ILE A 265 10.53 11.61 -6.17
C ILE A 265 9.85 12.90 -6.69
N SER A 266 9.46 13.79 -5.78
CA SER A 266 8.81 15.06 -6.11
C SER A 266 9.75 16.15 -6.62
N ARG A 267 11.07 16.01 -6.61
CA ARG A 267 11.99 17.10 -7.05
C ARG A 267 12.94 16.66 -8.15
N ASP A 268 13.29 15.38 -8.17
CA ASP A 268 14.29 14.84 -9.07
C ASP A 268 13.63 13.83 -10.05
N PRO A 269 13.65 14.11 -11.37
CA PRO A 269 13.14 13.20 -12.39
C PRO A 269 13.78 11.81 -12.35
N HIS A 270 15.03 11.69 -11.91
CA HIS A 270 15.70 10.40 -11.79
C HIS A 270 15.03 9.51 -10.73
N TYR A 271 14.78 10.05 -9.54
CA TYR A 271 14.09 9.30 -8.48
C TYR A 271 12.62 9.03 -8.81
N LEU A 272 11.95 9.94 -9.54
CA LEU A 272 10.61 9.65 -10.07
C LEU A 272 10.64 8.44 -11.01
N GLN A 273 11.56 8.42 -11.96
CA GLN A 273 11.66 7.32 -12.92
C GLN A 273 12.05 6.01 -12.23
N LEU A 274 13.01 6.06 -11.31
CA LEU A 274 13.43 4.91 -10.51
C LEU A 274 12.25 4.30 -9.74
N TYR A 275 11.49 5.14 -9.03
CA TYR A 275 10.25 4.71 -8.35
C TYR A 275 9.20 4.15 -9.33
N TYR A 276 9.01 4.77 -10.49
CA TYR A 276 8.02 4.32 -11.47
C TYR A 276 8.35 2.94 -12.05
N GLU A 277 9.63 2.67 -12.31
CA GLU A 277 10.07 1.35 -12.75
C GLU A 277 9.81 0.29 -11.67
N PHE A 278 10.15 0.57 -10.42
CA PHE A 278 9.84 -0.32 -9.28
C PHE A 278 8.35 -0.53 -9.06
N ASN A 279 7.52 0.49 -9.32
CA ASN A 279 6.07 0.39 -9.12
C ASN A 279 5.44 -0.77 -9.90
N SER A 280 5.99 -1.11 -11.06
CA SER A 280 5.55 -2.25 -11.88
C SER A 280 6.43 -3.51 -11.73
N ALA A 281 7.27 -3.56 -10.71
CA ALA A 281 8.33 -4.56 -10.55
C ALA A 281 9.23 -4.65 -11.81
N ARG A 282 9.70 -3.51 -12.33
CA ARG A 282 10.50 -3.38 -13.57
C ARG A 282 9.82 -3.93 -14.83
N TYR A 283 8.49 -3.96 -14.88
CA TYR A 283 7.74 -4.38 -16.08
C TYR A 283 7.57 -3.23 -17.09
N ASP A 284 7.09 -2.08 -16.62
CA ASP A 284 6.89 -0.87 -17.41
C ASP A 284 8.07 0.07 -17.20
N LEU A 285 8.89 0.20 -18.24
CA LEU A 285 10.11 1.03 -18.25
C LEU A 285 9.92 2.32 -19.05
N GLU A 286 8.69 2.61 -19.49
CA GLU A 286 8.41 3.86 -20.20
C GLU A 286 8.61 5.07 -19.26
N PRO A 287 8.99 6.25 -19.81
CA PRO A 287 9.15 7.44 -18.99
C PRO A 287 7.85 7.88 -18.30
N CYS A 288 7.88 8.11 -16.99
CA CYS A 288 6.76 8.69 -16.25
C CYS A 288 6.61 10.19 -16.56
N LYS A 289 5.68 10.50 -17.46
CA LYS A 289 5.36 11.87 -17.89
C LYS A 289 4.59 12.66 -16.81
N GLN A 290 4.30 13.93 -17.09
CA GLN A 290 3.66 14.84 -16.14
C GLN A 290 2.36 14.30 -15.53
N GLU A 291 1.46 13.72 -16.32
CA GLU A 291 0.20 13.17 -15.79
C GLU A 291 0.44 11.98 -14.84
N CYS A 292 1.36 11.07 -15.23
CA CYS A 292 1.81 9.97 -14.37
C CYS A 292 2.40 10.49 -13.06
N ARG A 293 3.26 11.51 -13.13
CA ARG A 293 3.86 12.14 -11.96
C ARG A 293 2.81 12.67 -10.99
N VAL A 294 1.79 13.38 -11.48
CA VAL A 294 0.70 13.91 -10.63
C VAL A 294 -0.08 12.77 -9.97
N ASP A 295 -0.44 11.74 -10.73
CA ASP A 295 -1.22 10.61 -10.22
C ASP A 295 -0.48 9.88 -9.10
N HIS A 296 0.81 9.61 -9.29
CA HIS A 296 1.63 8.94 -8.28
C HIS A 296 1.91 9.83 -7.06
N LEU A 297 2.35 11.08 -7.25
CA LEU A 297 2.69 11.96 -6.12
C LEU A 297 1.47 12.28 -5.25
N CYS A 298 0.31 12.54 -5.86
CA CYS A 298 -0.90 12.83 -5.10
C CYS A 298 -1.43 11.59 -4.38
N ALA A 299 -1.37 10.40 -5.01
CA ALA A 299 -1.79 9.17 -4.34
C ALA A 299 -0.87 8.80 -3.16
N ILE A 300 0.46 8.97 -3.30
CA ILE A 300 1.40 8.73 -2.20
C ILE A 300 1.14 9.69 -1.03
N ARG A 301 0.97 10.98 -1.32
CA ARG A 301 0.87 12.03 -0.31
C ARG A 301 -0.49 12.06 0.38
N GLU A 302 -1.57 11.97 -0.39
CA GLU A 302 -2.91 12.31 0.11
C GLU A 302 -3.84 11.09 0.12
N VAL A 303 -3.95 10.46 1.29
CA VAL A 303 -4.94 9.40 1.55
C VAL A 303 -6.33 10.00 1.76
N ASP A 304 -6.41 11.25 2.22
CA ASP A 304 -7.67 11.99 2.35
C ASP A 304 -8.24 12.37 0.98
N PHE A 305 -9.54 12.14 0.79
CA PHE A 305 -10.20 12.32 -0.50
C PHE A 305 -10.27 13.78 -0.94
N THR A 306 -10.43 14.71 -0.02
CA THR A 306 -10.50 16.14 -0.34
C THR A 306 -9.10 16.64 -0.69
N LYS A 307 -8.10 16.34 0.14
CA LYS A 307 -6.71 16.77 -0.09
C LYS A 307 -6.11 16.17 -1.37
N TYR A 308 -6.44 14.92 -1.71
CA TYR A 308 -6.03 14.32 -2.98
C TYR A 308 -6.55 15.13 -4.18
N ASN A 309 -7.82 15.48 -4.17
CA ASN A 309 -8.43 16.26 -5.25
C ASN A 309 -7.81 17.66 -5.36
N GLU A 310 -7.47 18.30 -4.24
CA GLU A 310 -6.76 19.57 -4.20
C GLU A 310 -5.33 19.44 -4.77
N CYS A 311 -4.62 18.37 -4.42
CA CYS A 311 -3.29 18.06 -4.96
C CYS A 311 -3.33 17.91 -6.49
N VAL A 312 -4.28 17.12 -7.01
CA VAL A 312 -4.42 16.89 -8.45
C VAL A 312 -4.74 18.21 -9.18
N LYS A 313 -5.69 19.00 -8.67
CA LYS A 313 -6.07 20.30 -9.26
C LYS A 313 -4.89 21.27 -9.32
N THR A 314 -4.15 21.39 -8.22
CA THR A 314 -3.02 22.34 -8.10
C THR A 314 -1.91 21.98 -9.08
N ASN A 315 -1.51 20.71 -9.14
CA ASN A 315 -0.42 20.28 -10.01
C ASN A 315 -0.80 20.24 -11.49
N SER A 316 -2.07 19.98 -11.82
CA SER A 316 -2.57 20.05 -13.19
C SER A 316 -2.61 21.50 -13.71
N SER A 317 -2.93 22.46 -12.83
CA SER A 317 -3.01 23.89 -13.20
C SER A 317 -1.63 24.53 -13.41
N ALA A 318 -0.63 24.13 -12.61
CA ALA A 318 0.77 24.57 -12.79
C ALA A 318 1.35 24.10 -14.14
N SER A 319 1.00 22.89 -14.58
CA SER A 319 1.35 22.35 -15.91
C SER A 319 0.76 23.19 -17.05
N ALA A 320 -0.52 23.56 -16.95
CA ALA A 320 -1.19 24.39 -17.95
C ALA A 320 -0.58 25.80 -18.05
N ALA A 321 -0.20 26.42 -16.93
CA ALA A 321 0.48 27.71 -16.95
C ALA A 321 1.85 27.63 -17.67
N SER A 322 2.67 26.62 -17.36
CA SER A 322 4.01 26.47 -17.96
C SER A 322 3.98 26.28 -19.48
N SER A 323 2.98 25.56 -20.01
CA SER A 323 2.81 25.31 -21.44
C SER A 323 2.31 26.55 -22.18
N VAL A 324 1.47 27.38 -21.56
CA VAL A 324 1.05 28.69 -22.12
C VAL A 324 2.23 29.66 -22.21
N TRP A 325 3.09 29.72 -21.19
CA TRP A 325 4.28 30.59 -21.22
C TRP A 325 5.29 30.17 -22.29
N LEU A 326 5.51 28.86 -22.50
CA LEU A 326 6.35 28.34 -23.59
C LEU A 326 5.80 28.68 -24.98
N LEU A 327 4.48 28.55 -25.18
CA LEU A 327 3.82 28.91 -26.44
C LEU A 327 3.92 30.43 -26.72
N VAL A 328 3.73 31.26 -25.70
CA VAL A 328 3.89 32.72 -25.81
C VAL A 328 5.34 33.08 -26.13
N PHE A 329 6.32 32.46 -25.46
CA PHE A 329 7.74 32.70 -25.70
C PHE A 329 8.19 32.26 -27.11
N CYS A 330 7.70 31.12 -27.61
CA CYS A 330 7.94 30.68 -28.99
C CYS A 330 7.30 31.62 -30.01
N MET A 331 6.12 32.18 -29.74
CA MET A 331 5.52 33.20 -30.63
C MET A 331 6.35 34.49 -30.64
N PHE A 332 6.89 34.95 -29.51
CA PHE A 332 7.76 36.13 -29.47
C PHE A 332 9.11 35.94 -30.19
N LEU A 333 9.68 34.74 -30.17
CA LEU A 333 10.91 34.42 -30.92
C LEU A 333 10.66 34.33 -32.44
N GLY A 334 9.45 33.96 -32.88
CA GLY A 334 9.06 33.96 -34.29
C GLY A 334 8.96 35.35 -34.93
N PHE A 335 8.83 36.41 -34.13
CA PHE A 335 8.80 37.81 -34.59
C PHE A 335 10.19 38.47 -34.63
N LEU A 336 11.24 37.78 -34.18
CA LEU A 336 12.63 38.25 -34.22
C LEU A 336 13.42 37.48 -35.29
N SER A 337 12.91 37.42 -36.52
CA SER A 337 13.74 37.08 -37.69
C SER A 337 14.18 38.39 -38.36
N PRO A 338 15.49 38.69 -38.45
CA PRO A 338 15.97 39.85 -39.18
C PRO A 338 15.84 39.60 -40.70
N GLN A 339 15.27 40.58 -41.41
CA GLN A 339 15.41 40.72 -42.87
C GLN A 339 16.83 41.16 -43.24
#